data_AF-A0A8X7NQZ9-F1
#
_entry.id   AF-A0A8X7NQZ9-F1
#
_cell.length_a   1.000
_cell.length_b   1.000
_cell.length_c   1.000
_cell.angle_alpha   90.00
_cell.angle_beta   90.00
_cell.angle_gamma   90.00
#
_symmetry.space_group_name_H-M   'P 1'
#
loop_
_entity.id
_entity.type
_entity.pdbx_description
1 polymer ?
#
loop_
_entity_poly.entity_id
_entity_poly.type
_entity_poly.pdbx_seq_one_letter_code
_entity_poly.pdbx_strand_id
1 'polypeptide(L)'
;MSNKGVTKPDNAVPTSLKSRNNKRNQVFKALLDNPYTQSNTWPFVTPSVAKDLLDLMDVLLRPTLQSSETSNNDKLKWIHYGFNSTVETLERQAANNRGKHKDSIRQIKYLIVCKYDITPQLLTSMFPVLCFTASKSASDMVKLVQLPKGSMERISSITGVANTGILGLSTGVTLVEPIYELIDKHVKDIEIPWMKDVFQSPGKFYQPQVKQLVVKAPQGRTKKKKNKNRKKNSESIDKSNA
;
A
#
# COMPACT_ATOMS: atom_id res chain seq x y z
N MET A 1 -20.44 -18.48 -69.64
CA MET A 1 -19.25 -19.05 -68.94
C MET A 1 -18.87 -18.07 -67.84
N SER A 2 -19.13 -18.41 -66.57
CA SER A 2 -18.80 -17.55 -65.43
C SER A 2 -18.37 -18.41 -64.24
N ASN A 3 -17.13 -18.22 -63.80
CA ASN A 3 -16.45 -19.02 -62.77
C ASN A 3 -16.99 -18.68 -61.38
N LYS A 4 -17.50 -19.70 -60.67
CA LYS A 4 -17.77 -19.64 -59.23
C LYS A 4 -16.48 -19.98 -58.47
N GLY A 5 -15.81 -18.96 -57.92
CA GLY A 5 -14.75 -19.13 -56.93
C GLY A 5 -15.36 -19.36 -55.55
N VAL A 6 -15.25 -20.60 -55.04
CA VAL A 6 -15.65 -20.97 -53.68
C VAL A 6 -14.54 -20.58 -52.70
N THR A 7 -14.83 -19.66 -51.79
CA THR A 7 -13.99 -19.32 -50.64
C THR A 7 -14.03 -20.44 -49.59
N LYS A 8 -12.86 -21.01 -49.23
CA LYS A 8 -12.72 -21.95 -48.11
C LYS A 8 -12.83 -21.20 -46.77
N PRO A 9 -13.48 -21.77 -45.73
CA PRO A 9 -13.48 -21.20 -44.39
C PRO A 9 -12.20 -21.58 -43.63
N ASP A 10 -11.43 -20.57 -43.20
CA ASP A 10 -10.36 -20.70 -42.21
C ASP A 10 -10.97 -20.94 -40.82
N ASN A 11 -11.11 -22.20 -40.45
CA ASN A 11 -11.29 -22.62 -39.06
C ASN A 11 -10.39 -23.83 -38.78
N ALA A 12 -9.07 -23.61 -38.90
CA ALA A 12 -8.08 -24.55 -38.41
C ALA A 12 -7.90 -24.35 -36.90
N VAL A 13 -8.62 -25.15 -36.11
CA VAL A 13 -8.27 -25.42 -34.71
C VAL A 13 -6.82 -25.90 -34.69
N PRO A 14 -5.88 -25.22 -33.98
CA PRO A 14 -4.48 -25.64 -33.98
C PRO A 14 -4.32 -26.91 -33.15
N THR A 15 -4.49 -28.06 -33.78
CA THR A 15 -4.25 -29.43 -33.28
C THR A 15 -2.75 -29.76 -33.17
N SER A 16 -1.92 -28.76 -32.83
CA SER A 16 -0.48 -28.97 -32.65
C SER A 16 -0.20 -29.65 -31.32
N LEU A 17 0.47 -30.80 -31.34
CA LEU A 17 0.99 -31.47 -30.14
C LEU A 17 1.86 -30.53 -29.27
N LYS A 18 2.46 -29.49 -29.87
CA LYS A 18 3.24 -28.47 -29.16
C LYS A 18 2.37 -27.51 -28.34
N SER A 19 1.18 -27.13 -28.81
CA SER A 19 0.23 -26.31 -28.04
C SER A 19 -0.42 -27.10 -26.90
N ARG A 20 -0.59 -28.42 -27.08
CA ARG A 20 -0.99 -29.35 -25.99
C ARG A 20 0.10 -29.54 -24.93
N ASN A 21 1.38 -29.58 -25.31
CA ASN A 21 2.48 -29.74 -24.34
C ASN A 21 2.70 -28.49 -23.46
N ASN A 22 2.52 -27.29 -24.02
CA ASN A 22 2.58 -26.04 -23.25
C ASN A 22 1.41 -25.87 -22.24
N LYS A 23 0.28 -26.55 -22.47
CA LYS A 23 -0.85 -26.62 -21.51
C LYS A 23 -0.64 -27.66 -20.39
N ARG A 24 0.30 -28.60 -20.53
CA ARG A 24 0.40 -29.78 -19.64
C ARG A 24 1.22 -29.59 -18.35
N ASN A 25 1.88 -28.44 -18.15
CA ASN A 25 2.71 -28.19 -16.96
C ASN A 25 2.31 -26.92 -16.21
N GLN A 26 1.01 -26.63 -16.18
CA GLN A 26 0.46 -25.61 -15.28
C GLN A 26 0.21 -26.28 -13.93
N VAL A 27 0.84 -25.76 -12.89
CA VAL A 27 0.63 -26.19 -11.50
C VAL A 27 -0.11 -25.06 -10.80
N PHE A 28 -1.28 -25.38 -10.25
CA PHE A 28 -2.03 -24.47 -9.40
C PHE A 28 -1.44 -24.51 -8.00
N LYS A 29 -0.89 -23.39 -7.55
CA LYS A 29 -0.44 -23.22 -6.17
C LYS A 29 -1.54 -22.50 -5.40
N ALA A 30 -2.02 -23.13 -4.33
CA ALA A 30 -2.89 -22.47 -3.38
C ALA A 30 -2.09 -21.36 -2.68
N LEU A 31 -2.65 -20.15 -2.67
CA LEU A 31 -2.19 -19.03 -1.90
C LEU A 31 -3.32 -18.57 -1.01
N LEU A 32 -3.00 -18.44 0.28
CA LEU A 32 -3.89 -17.78 1.20
C LEU A 32 -3.89 -16.29 0.85
N ASP A 33 -5.03 -15.79 0.40
CA ASP A 33 -5.20 -14.37 0.15
C ASP A 33 -5.49 -13.68 1.48
N ASN A 34 -4.91 -12.50 1.69
CA ASN A 34 -5.18 -11.73 2.89
C ASN A 34 -6.41 -10.85 2.63
N PRO A 35 -7.60 -11.17 3.17
CA PRO A 35 -8.80 -10.35 2.96
C PRO A 35 -8.64 -8.92 3.53
N TYR A 36 -7.62 -8.70 4.37
CA TYR A 36 -7.38 -7.46 5.09
C TYR A 36 -6.42 -6.49 4.36
N THR A 37 -5.84 -6.86 3.21
CA THR A 37 -4.98 -5.96 2.41
C THR A 37 -5.74 -4.83 1.74
N GLN A 38 -7.07 -4.86 1.74
CA GLN A 38 -7.92 -3.76 1.28
C GLN A 38 -8.01 -2.59 2.29
N SER A 39 -7.23 -2.61 3.38
CA SER A 39 -7.19 -1.57 4.42
C SER A 39 -6.56 -0.25 3.99
N ASN A 40 -5.86 -0.20 2.86
CA ASN A 40 -5.19 1.02 2.39
C ASN A 40 -6.15 1.97 1.66
N THR A 41 -7.39 2.09 2.17
CA THR A 41 -8.39 3.02 1.64
C THR A 41 -8.15 4.38 2.27
N TRP A 42 -7.73 5.33 1.45
CA TRP A 42 -7.56 6.72 1.86
C TRP A 42 -8.88 7.47 1.69
N PRO A 43 -9.27 8.32 2.65
CA PRO A 43 -10.43 9.16 2.47
C PRO A 43 -10.19 10.11 1.29
N PHE A 44 -11.18 10.19 0.41
CA PHE A 44 -11.13 11.09 -0.73
C PHE A 44 -11.29 12.53 -0.25
N VAL A 45 -10.39 13.40 -0.70
CA VAL A 45 -10.44 14.85 -0.45
C VAL A 45 -10.55 15.55 -1.78
N THR A 46 -11.54 16.42 -1.92
CA THR A 46 -11.77 17.20 -3.13
C THR A 46 -10.59 18.14 -3.37
N PRO A 47 -10.10 18.30 -4.62
CA PRO A 47 -8.96 19.16 -4.92
C PRO A 47 -9.13 20.63 -4.48
N SER A 48 -10.34 21.18 -4.52
CA SER A 48 -10.63 22.53 -4.02
C SER A 48 -10.35 22.64 -2.53
N VAL A 49 -10.92 21.74 -1.73
CA VAL A 49 -10.71 21.68 -0.27
C VAL A 49 -9.24 21.49 0.08
N ALA A 50 -8.53 20.64 -0.66
CA ALA A 50 -7.11 20.41 -0.43
C ALA A 50 -6.27 21.69 -0.69
N LYS A 51 -6.66 22.50 -1.68
CA LYS A 51 -6.03 23.79 -1.96
C LYS A 51 -6.36 24.80 -0.85
N ASP A 52 -7.62 24.94 -0.49
CA ASP A 52 -8.07 25.85 0.57
C ASP A 52 -7.38 25.52 1.90
N LEU A 53 -7.22 24.23 2.20
CA LEU A 53 -6.47 23.74 3.36
C LEU A 53 -5.00 24.19 3.32
N LEU A 54 -4.32 24.05 2.18
CA LEU A 54 -2.94 24.49 2.02
C LEU A 54 -2.79 26.00 2.16
N ASP A 55 -3.72 26.77 1.60
CA ASP A 55 -3.68 28.22 1.67
C ASP A 55 -3.95 28.71 3.11
N LEU A 56 -4.87 28.06 3.85
CA LEU A 56 -5.06 28.30 5.29
C LEU A 56 -3.83 27.92 6.12
N MET A 57 -3.21 26.78 5.82
CA MET A 57 -1.96 26.38 6.49
C MET A 57 -0.84 27.39 6.24
N ASP A 58 -0.74 27.95 5.02
CA ASP A 58 0.26 28.96 4.70
C ASP A 58 0.04 30.24 5.51
N VAL A 59 -1.21 30.70 5.64
CA VAL A 59 -1.54 31.91 6.40
C VAL A 59 -1.35 31.71 7.91
N LEU A 60 -1.77 30.57 8.45
CA LEU A 60 -1.81 30.34 9.90
C LEU A 60 -0.51 29.79 10.47
N LEU A 61 0.14 28.85 9.77
CA LEU A 61 1.31 28.15 10.30
C LEU A 61 2.62 28.87 9.98
N ARG A 62 2.73 29.53 8.81
CA ARG A 62 3.98 30.17 8.39
C ARG A 62 4.50 31.19 9.42
N PRO A 63 3.70 32.14 9.94
CA PRO A 63 4.20 33.11 10.90
C PRO A 63 4.67 32.47 12.21
N THR A 64 4.01 31.39 12.64
CA THR A 64 4.30 30.71 13.91
C THR A 64 5.50 29.79 13.84
N LEU A 65 5.69 29.12 12.70
CA LEU A 65 6.81 28.20 12.51
C LEU A 65 8.12 28.93 12.20
N GLN A 66 8.08 29.95 11.35
CA GLN A 66 9.28 30.72 10.97
C GLN A 66 9.81 31.61 12.10
N SER A 67 8.95 32.06 13.03
CA SER A 67 9.38 32.83 14.20
C SER A 67 9.97 31.98 15.32
N SER A 68 9.85 30.65 15.23
CA SER A 68 10.23 29.73 16.31
C SER A 68 11.73 29.43 16.41
N GLU A 69 12.53 29.83 15.41
CA GLU A 69 13.99 29.58 15.37
C GLU A 69 14.75 30.20 16.56
N THR A 70 14.13 31.11 17.33
CA THR A 70 14.87 31.96 18.26
C THR A 70 14.85 31.63 19.76
N SER A 71 14.03 30.70 20.32
CA SER A 71 14.24 30.29 21.76
C SER A 71 13.28 29.31 22.45
N ASN A 72 12.10 28.93 21.93
CA ASN A 72 11.16 28.15 22.77
C ASN A 72 10.43 27.03 22.00
N ASN A 73 11.07 25.85 21.95
CA ASN A 73 10.50 24.59 21.44
C ASN A 73 9.20 24.17 22.14
N ASP A 74 8.90 24.71 23.32
CA ASP A 74 7.69 24.38 24.08
C ASP A 74 6.39 24.88 23.44
N LYS A 75 6.44 25.94 22.62
CA LYS A 75 5.25 26.51 21.96
C LYS A 75 4.71 25.65 20.82
N LEU A 76 5.52 24.75 20.25
CA LEU A 76 5.16 23.94 19.08
C LEU A 76 4.95 22.46 19.40
N LYS A 77 4.86 22.09 20.68
CA LYS A 77 4.57 20.70 21.14
C LYS A 77 3.25 20.10 20.61
N TRP A 78 2.44 20.87 19.90
CA TRP A 78 1.18 20.43 19.30
C TRP A 78 1.31 20.05 17.81
N ILE A 79 2.44 20.37 17.17
CA ILE A 79 2.76 20.00 15.79
C ILE A 79 3.83 18.90 15.79
N HIS A 80 3.59 17.86 15.00
CA HIS A 80 4.57 16.82 14.71
C HIS A 80 4.81 16.82 13.20
N TYR A 81 6.06 16.94 12.77
CA TYR A 81 6.40 16.89 11.35
C TYR A 81 7.44 15.81 11.07
N GLY A 82 7.36 15.21 9.89
CA GLY A 82 8.25 14.15 9.46
C GLY A 82 7.82 12.76 9.92
N PHE A 83 8.30 11.74 9.20
CA PHE A 83 7.83 10.37 9.34
C PHE A 83 8.03 9.79 10.75
N ASN A 84 9.27 9.82 11.28
CA ASN A 84 9.59 9.18 12.55
C ASN A 84 8.82 9.81 13.72
N SER A 85 8.84 11.14 13.84
CA SER A 85 8.17 11.85 14.93
C SER A 85 6.67 11.58 14.94
N THR A 86 6.02 11.62 13.78
CA THR A 86 4.59 11.39 13.67
C THR A 86 4.21 9.93 13.91
N VAL A 87 4.98 8.98 13.39
CA VAL A 87 4.73 7.54 13.60
C VAL A 87 4.92 7.17 15.07
N GLU A 88 6.03 7.57 15.69
CA GLU A 88 6.30 7.32 17.11
C GLU A 88 5.17 7.86 17.99
N THR A 89 4.71 9.09 17.71
CA THR A 89 3.63 9.71 18.47
C THR A 89 2.31 8.96 18.31
N LEU A 90 1.96 8.54 17.09
CA LEU A 90 0.74 7.76 16.83
C LEU A 90 0.80 6.36 17.47
N GLU A 91 1.95 5.69 17.43
CA GLU A 91 2.16 4.40 18.09
C GLU A 91 2.02 4.52 19.60
N ARG A 92 2.62 5.56 20.20
CA ARG A 92 2.49 5.84 21.63
C ARG A 92 1.05 6.17 22.02
N GLN A 93 0.36 6.95 21.19
CA GLN A 93 -1.06 7.26 21.34
C GLN A 93 -1.93 6.01 21.26
N ALA A 94 -1.70 5.13 20.29
CA ALA A 94 -2.39 3.86 20.18
C ALA A 94 -2.17 2.98 21.42
N ALA A 95 -0.94 2.86 21.90
CA ALA A 95 -0.64 2.08 23.08
C ALA A 95 -1.32 2.64 24.35
N ASN A 96 -1.37 3.97 24.50
CA ASN A 96 -2.06 4.66 25.60
C ASN A 96 -3.58 4.44 25.55
N ASN A 97 -4.21 4.63 24.38
CA ASN A 97 -5.65 4.42 24.20
C ASN A 97 -6.09 2.97 24.44
N ARG A 98 -5.17 2.01 24.42
CA ARG A 98 -5.41 0.60 24.75
C ARG A 98 -5.00 0.23 26.17
N GLY A 99 -4.62 1.20 27.00
CA GLY A 99 -4.27 0.99 28.41
C GLY A 99 -2.92 0.32 28.65
N LYS A 100 -2.04 0.23 27.64
CA LYS A 100 -0.67 -0.32 27.82
C LYS A 100 0.25 0.65 28.56
N HIS A 101 0.07 1.95 28.33
CA HIS A 101 0.77 3.02 29.02
C HIS A 101 -0.25 3.94 29.72
N LYS A 102 0.15 4.55 30.84
CA LYS A 102 -0.69 5.50 31.61
C LYS A 102 -0.24 6.95 31.45
N ASP A 103 0.71 7.21 30.57
CA ASP A 103 1.26 8.56 30.37
C ASP A 103 0.21 9.45 29.70
N SER A 104 -0.01 10.66 30.21
CA SER A 104 -0.80 11.65 29.50
C SER A 104 0.04 12.20 28.34
N ILE A 105 -0.33 11.82 27.11
CA ILE A 105 0.35 12.25 25.89
C ILE A 105 -0.64 13.08 25.07
N ARG A 106 -0.17 14.16 24.45
CA ARG A 106 -0.97 14.94 23.50
C ARG A 106 -1.31 14.08 22.30
N GLN A 107 -2.59 14.02 21.96
CA GLN A 107 -3.09 13.14 20.92
C GLN A 107 -3.13 13.89 19.58
N ILE A 108 -2.53 13.30 18.56
CA ILE A 108 -2.69 13.72 17.18
C ILE A 108 -4.12 13.37 16.77
N LYS A 109 -4.83 14.39 16.27
CA LYS A 109 -6.21 14.26 15.79
C LYS A 109 -6.28 14.41 14.28
N TYR A 110 -5.44 15.24 13.69
CA TYR A 110 -5.39 15.44 12.25
C TYR A 110 -4.02 15.04 11.73
N LEU A 111 -4.00 14.12 10.77
CA LEU A 111 -2.81 13.70 10.06
C LEU A 111 -2.91 14.08 8.59
N ILE A 112 -2.01 14.94 8.14
CA ILE A 112 -1.94 15.44 6.77
C ILE A 112 -0.74 14.82 6.08
N VAL A 113 -0.95 14.19 4.92
CA VAL A 113 0.10 13.45 4.20
C VAL A 113 0.11 13.80 2.71
N CYS A 114 1.28 14.21 2.21
CA CYS A 114 1.58 14.40 0.79
C CYS A 114 1.87 13.06 0.09
N LYS A 115 0.87 12.17 0.08
CA LYS A 115 1.01 10.78 -0.37
C LYS A 115 1.65 10.63 -1.75
N TYR A 116 1.32 11.51 -2.69
CA TYR A 116 1.79 11.44 -4.07
C TYR A 116 3.22 11.98 -4.28
N ASP A 117 3.77 12.69 -3.29
CA ASP A 117 5.13 13.23 -3.33
C ASP A 117 6.15 12.31 -2.63
N ILE A 118 5.67 11.44 -1.72
CA ILE A 118 6.53 10.55 -0.93
C ILE A 118 6.82 9.26 -1.71
N THR A 119 8.11 8.96 -1.87
CA THR A 119 8.60 7.70 -2.44
C THR A 119 9.50 6.99 -1.43
N PRO A 120 9.34 5.67 -1.20
CA PRO A 120 8.37 4.75 -1.80
C PRO A 120 6.96 4.86 -1.19
N GLN A 121 5.92 4.53 -1.98
CA GLN A 121 4.52 4.56 -1.53
C GLN A 121 4.23 3.65 -0.32
N LEU A 122 5.05 2.62 -0.11
CA LEU A 122 4.95 1.71 1.03
C LEU A 122 5.03 2.45 2.37
N LEU A 123 5.83 3.53 2.47
CA LEU A 123 5.92 4.34 3.69
C LEU A 123 4.58 4.96 4.08
N THR A 124 3.74 5.27 3.11
CA THR A 124 2.45 5.90 3.39
C THR A 124 1.34 4.88 3.64
N SER A 125 1.47 3.66 3.15
CA SER A 125 0.41 2.64 3.18
C SER A 125 -0.06 2.22 4.58
N MET A 126 0.76 2.46 5.62
CA MET A 126 0.43 2.13 7.00
C MET A 126 -0.44 3.17 7.71
N PHE A 127 -0.49 4.41 7.21
CA PHE A 127 -1.18 5.51 7.91
C PHE A 127 -2.66 5.29 8.16
N PRO A 128 -3.47 4.75 7.21
CA PRO A 128 -4.87 4.46 7.49
C PRO A 128 -5.04 3.56 8.72
N VAL A 129 -4.27 2.47 8.78
CA VAL A 129 -4.29 1.51 9.89
C VAL A 129 -3.81 2.16 11.19
N LEU A 130 -2.69 2.89 11.12
CA LEU A 130 -2.10 3.53 12.30
C LEU A 130 -3.05 4.58 12.90
N CYS A 131 -3.62 5.46 12.08
CA CYS A 131 -4.63 6.44 12.51
C CYS A 131 -5.86 5.78 13.13
N PHE A 132 -6.36 4.69 12.55
CA PHE A 132 -7.48 3.96 13.11
C PHE A 132 -7.14 3.37 14.48
N THR A 133 -5.97 2.73 14.63
CA THR A 133 -5.55 2.15 15.91
C THR A 133 -5.26 3.20 16.99
N ALA A 134 -4.73 4.36 16.58
CA ALA A 134 -4.47 5.52 17.43
C ALA A 134 -5.74 6.27 17.84
N SER A 135 -6.87 6.02 17.20
CA SER A 135 -8.15 6.61 17.57
C SER A 135 -8.64 6.10 18.93
N LYS A 136 -9.26 6.99 19.70
CA LYS A 136 -9.69 6.69 21.08
C LYS A 136 -11.03 5.99 21.11
N SER A 137 -11.97 6.44 20.30
CA SER A 137 -13.31 5.86 20.17
C SER A 137 -13.84 6.06 18.75
N ALA A 138 -14.99 5.45 18.43
CA ALA A 138 -15.67 5.68 17.16
C ALA A 138 -16.14 7.13 16.97
N SER A 139 -16.32 7.90 18.04
CA SER A 139 -16.66 9.33 18.00
C SER A 139 -15.44 10.24 17.98
N ASP A 140 -14.27 9.74 18.38
CA ASP A 140 -13.03 10.49 18.51
C ASP A 140 -11.91 9.81 17.71
N MET A 141 -12.03 9.95 16.39
CA MET A 141 -11.12 9.36 15.42
C MET A 141 -10.05 10.33 14.94
N VAL A 142 -8.89 9.77 14.61
CA VAL A 142 -7.82 10.51 13.92
C VAL A 142 -8.21 10.64 12.45
N LYS A 143 -8.34 11.88 11.99
CA LYS A 143 -8.65 12.23 10.60
C LYS A 143 -7.37 12.15 9.76
N LEU A 144 -7.42 11.37 8.68
CA LEU A 144 -6.34 11.29 7.71
C LEU A 144 -6.69 12.14 6.49
N VAL A 145 -5.79 13.01 6.06
CA VAL A 145 -5.98 13.90 4.92
C VAL A 145 -4.88 13.61 3.90
N GLN A 146 -5.27 13.26 2.68
CA GLN A 146 -4.33 13.18 1.56
C GLN A 146 -4.29 14.51 0.81
N LEU A 147 -3.08 14.98 0.52
CA LEU A 147 -2.86 16.17 -0.28
C LEU A 147 -2.46 15.83 -1.73
N PRO A 148 -2.71 16.73 -2.69
CA PRO A 148 -2.33 16.54 -4.09
C PRO A 148 -0.80 16.56 -4.26
N LYS A 149 -0.36 16.21 -5.47
CA LYS A 149 1.07 16.27 -5.84
C LYS A 149 1.58 17.71 -5.83
N GLY A 150 2.81 17.91 -5.37
CA GLY A 150 3.46 19.22 -5.23
C GLY A 150 3.16 19.92 -3.90
N SER A 151 2.32 19.33 -3.04
CA SER A 151 2.02 19.89 -1.72
C SER A 151 3.20 19.80 -0.75
N MET A 152 4.10 18.82 -0.92
CA MET A 152 5.28 18.68 -0.07
C MET A 152 6.21 19.91 -0.12
N GLU A 153 6.37 20.53 -1.28
CA GLU A 153 7.20 21.73 -1.43
C GLU A 153 6.59 22.93 -0.70
N ARG A 154 5.27 23.11 -0.82
CA ARG A 154 4.53 24.13 -0.07
C ARG A 154 4.64 23.92 1.43
N ILE A 155 4.39 22.70 1.92
CA ILE A 155 4.52 22.39 3.36
C ILE A 155 5.94 22.62 3.84
N SER A 156 6.96 22.18 3.08
CA SER A 156 8.35 22.42 3.43
C SER A 156 8.69 23.91 3.54
N SER A 157 8.10 24.74 2.68
CA SER A 157 8.27 26.19 2.71
C SER A 157 7.57 26.83 3.93
N ILE A 158 6.42 26.30 4.33
CA ILE A 158 5.65 26.74 5.50
C ILE A 158 6.38 26.38 6.79
N THR A 159 6.88 25.14 6.89
CA THR A 159 7.53 24.62 8.09
C THR A 159 8.98 25.06 8.22
N GLY A 160 9.62 25.49 7.13
CA GLY A 160 11.05 25.78 7.08
C GLY A 160 11.93 24.52 7.06
N VAL A 161 11.33 23.33 7.07
CA VAL A 161 12.04 22.04 7.09
C VAL A 161 11.92 21.37 5.73
N ALA A 162 13.07 21.11 5.10
CA ALA A 162 13.13 20.50 3.78
C ALA A 162 12.47 19.10 3.75
N ASN A 163 11.77 18.79 2.67
CA ASN A 163 11.12 17.50 2.41
C ASN A 163 10.08 17.09 3.47
N THR A 164 9.37 18.07 4.04
CA THR A 164 8.28 17.81 4.98
C THR A 164 7.01 17.41 4.23
N GLY A 165 6.76 16.11 4.12
CA GLY A 165 5.56 15.54 3.48
C GLY A 165 4.49 15.04 4.45
N ILE A 166 4.76 15.00 5.75
CA ILE A 166 3.86 14.46 6.78
C ILE A 166 3.76 15.45 7.92
N LEU A 167 2.54 15.78 8.33
CA LEU A 167 2.23 16.72 9.39
C LEU A 167 1.10 16.19 10.27
N GLY A 168 1.36 16.02 11.57
CA GLY A 168 0.38 15.69 12.59
C GLY A 168 0.05 16.91 13.45
N LEU A 169 -1.23 17.16 13.66
CA LEU A 169 -1.75 18.26 14.47
C LEU A 169 -2.54 17.72 15.66
N SER A 170 -2.24 18.27 16.85
CA SER A 170 -2.94 17.97 18.10
C SER A 170 -4.12 18.90 18.34
N THR A 171 -5.14 18.44 19.06
CA THR A 171 -6.30 19.29 19.42
C THR A 171 -5.97 20.38 20.45
N GLY A 172 -6.88 21.35 20.61
CA GLY A 172 -6.81 22.35 21.69
C GLY A 172 -6.00 23.61 21.36
N VAL A 173 -5.80 23.89 20.06
CA VAL A 173 -5.08 25.08 19.60
C VAL A 173 -6.03 25.95 18.80
N THR A 174 -6.33 27.15 19.32
CA THR A 174 -7.27 28.10 18.71
C THR A 174 -6.76 28.66 17.38
N LEU A 175 -5.44 28.80 17.22
CA LEU A 175 -4.83 29.33 15.98
C LEU A 175 -5.22 28.52 14.73
N VAL A 176 -5.38 27.21 14.86
CA VAL A 176 -5.60 26.27 13.75
C VAL A 176 -7.02 25.71 13.73
N GLU A 177 -7.93 26.32 14.50
CA GLU A 177 -9.35 25.96 14.52
C GLU A 177 -10.01 26.03 13.13
N PRO A 178 -9.74 27.03 12.27
CA PRO A 178 -10.29 27.05 10.91
C PRO A 178 -9.86 25.85 10.06
N ILE A 179 -8.64 25.34 10.28
CA ILE A 179 -8.14 24.14 9.62
C ILE A 179 -8.92 22.91 10.10
N TYR A 180 -9.18 22.83 11.41
CA TYR A 180 -9.93 21.72 12.02
C TYR A 180 -11.36 21.66 11.50
N GLU A 181 -12.05 22.81 11.45
CA GLU A 181 -13.41 22.90 10.92
C GLU A 181 -13.50 22.48 9.46
N LEU A 182 -12.53 22.90 8.63
CA LEU A 182 -12.50 22.54 7.21
C LEU A 182 -12.31 21.03 7.03
N ILE A 183 -11.42 20.42 7.82
CA ILE A 183 -11.17 18.97 7.77
C ILE A 183 -12.41 18.20 8.25
N ASP A 184 -12.99 18.55 9.39
CA ASP A 184 -14.15 17.86 9.94
C ASP A 184 -15.37 17.92 9.03
N LYS A 185 -15.56 19.03 8.32
CA LYS A 185 -16.68 19.21 7.39
C LYS A 185 -16.54 18.41 6.09
N HIS A 186 -15.32 18.28 5.57
CA HIS A 186 -15.10 17.76 4.21
C HIS A 186 -14.41 16.40 4.15
N VAL A 187 -13.72 15.97 5.21
CA VAL A 187 -12.95 14.72 5.24
C VAL A 187 -13.68 13.66 6.04
N LYS A 188 -13.97 12.56 5.35
CA LYS A 188 -14.59 11.37 5.95
C LYS A 188 -13.63 10.67 6.91
N ASP A 189 -14.20 10.01 7.92
CA ASP A 189 -13.44 9.15 8.80
C ASP A 189 -12.84 7.95 8.07
N ILE A 190 -11.76 7.44 8.62
CA ILE A 190 -11.07 6.28 8.08
C ILE A 190 -11.89 5.05 8.39
N GLU A 191 -12.34 4.35 7.37
CA GLU A 191 -13.07 3.10 7.52
C GLU A 191 -12.15 1.91 7.26
N ILE A 192 -11.93 1.08 8.28
CA ILE A 192 -11.24 -0.20 8.16
C ILE A 192 -12.22 -1.31 8.55
N PRO A 193 -12.92 -1.93 7.57
CA PRO A 193 -14.05 -2.83 7.84
C PRO A 193 -13.72 -3.97 8.80
N TRP A 194 -12.50 -4.51 8.72
CA TRP A 194 -12.05 -5.62 9.57
C TRP A 194 -11.56 -5.19 10.95
N MET A 195 -11.40 -3.89 11.18
CA MET A 195 -10.94 -3.33 12.45
C MET A 195 -12.08 -2.64 13.23
N LYS A 196 -13.32 -2.64 12.71
CA LYS A 196 -14.49 -2.05 13.40
C LYS A 196 -14.68 -2.59 14.81
N ASP A 197 -14.39 -3.87 14.99
CA ASP A 197 -14.56 -4.57 16.26
C ASP A 197 -13.47 -4.23 17.30
N VAL A 198 -12.44 -3.46 16.93
CA VAL A 198 -11.44 -2.94 17.89
C VAL A 198 -12.09 -1.98 18.90
N PHE A 199 -13.26 -1.42 18.59
CA PHE A 199 -14.05 -0.61 19.51
C PHE A 199 -15.31 -1.32 20.03
N GLN A 200 -15.65 -2.51 19.49
CA GLN A 200 -16.88 -3.24 19.78
C GLN A 200 -16.55 -4.70 20.10
N SER A 201 -16.66 -5.10 21.36
CA SER A 201 -16.60 -6.51 21.75
C SER A 201 -17.97 -7.17 21.55
N PRO A 202 -18.08 -8.41 21.01
CA PRO A 202 -17.04 -9.33 20.54
C PRO A 202 -16.70 -9.17 19.03
N GLY A 203 -15.48 -9.55 18.65
CA GLY A 203 -15.01 -9.48 17.27
C GLY A 203 -15.61 -10.53 16.33
N LYS A 204 -15.83 -10.15 15.07
CA LYS A 204 -16.32 -11.00 13.99
C LYS A 204 -15.14 -11.65 13.27
N PHE A 205 -15.16 -12.97 13.19
CA PHE A 205 -14.18 -13.73 12.42
C PHE A 205 -14.68 -13.91 10.97
N TYR A 206 -13.81 -13.65 10.00
CA TYR A 206 -14.09 -13.85 8.58
C TYR A 206 -13.49 -15.17 8.08
N GLN A 207 -14.17 -15.81 7.13
CA GLN A 207 -13.68 -17.04 6.51
C GLN A 207 -12.42 -16.76 5.67
N PRO A 208 -11.36 -17.59 5.76
CA PRO A 208 -10.15 -17.42 4.97
C PRO A 208 -10.43 -17.56 3.47
N GLN A 209 -9.90 -16.63 2.66
CA GLN A 209 -9.99 -16.68 1.20
C GLN A 209 -8.76 -17.38 0.62
N VAL A 210 -8.96 -18.50 -0.08
CA VAL A 210 -7.87 -19.24 -0.74
C VAL A 210 -7.96 -18.99 -2.25
N LYS A 211 -6.96 -18.29 -2.81
CA LYS A 211 -6.80 -18.09 -4.26
C LYS A 211 -5.86 -19.13 -4.84
N GLN A 212 -6.04 -19.49 -6.10
CA GLN A 212 -5.14 -20.41 -6.80
C GLN A 212 -4.38 -19.62 -7.87
N LEU A 213 -3.04 -19.57 -7.78
CA LEU A 213 -2.20 -19.02 -8.84
C LEU A 213 -1.72 -20.12 -9.77
N VAL A 214 -1.84 -19.85 -11.07
CA VAL A 214 -1.30 -20.71 -12.12
C VAL A 214 0.19 -20.44 -12.28
N VAL A 215 1.02 -21.43 -11.99
CA VAL A 215 2.48 -21.34 -12.17
C VAL A 215 2.92 -22.32 -13.26
N LYS A 216 3.83 -21.89 -14.13
CA LYS A 216 4.46 -22.79 -15.11
C LYS A 216 5.62 -23.52 -14.46
N ALA A 217 5.57 -24.85 -14.41
CA ALA A 217 6.68 -25.64 -13.87
C ALA A 217 7.81 -25.73 -14.93
N PRO A 218 9.08 -25.47 -14.55
CA PRO A 218 10.20 -25.63 -15.47
C PRO A 218 10.36 -27.11 -15.84
N GLN A 219 10.36 -27.42 -17.13
CA GLN A 219 10.65 -28.77 -17.61
C GLN A 219 12.14 -29.04 -17.42
N GLY A 220 12.46 -29.97 -16.52
CA GLY A 220 13.81 -30.52 -16.41
C GLY A 220 14.26 -31.05 -17.77
N ARG A 221 15.40 -30.56 -18.26
CA ARG A 221 16.04 -31.10 -19.47
C ARG A 221 16.41 -32.56 -19.20
N THR A 222 15.63 -33.49 -19.71
CA THR A 222 16.00 -34.92 -19.72
C THR A 222 17.30 -35.07 -20.50
N LYS A 223 18.39 -35.41 -19.79
CA LYS A 223 19.69 -35.73 -20.40
C LYS A 223 19.49 -36.93 -21.34
N LYS A 224 19.56 -36.71 -22.66
CA LYS A 224 19.63 -37.78 -23.67
C LYS A 224 20.88 -38.63 -23.41
N LYS A 225 20.71 -39.83 -22.85
CA LYS A 225 21.75 -40.87 -22.79
C LYS A 225 22.05 -41.33 -24.22
N LYS A 226 23.16 -40.85 -24.80
CA LYS A 226 23.76 -41.40 -26.03
C LYS A 226 24.35 -42.77 -25.68
N ASN A 227 23.68 -43.87 -26.05
CA ASN A 227 24.34 -45.17 -26.16
C ASN A 227 24.42 -45.56 -27.64
N LYS A 228 25.46 -45.05 -28.28
CA LYS A 228 25.95 -45.43 -29.60
C LYS A 228 27.11 -46.38 -29.37
N ASN A 229 26.85 -47.66 -29.09
CA ASN A 229 27.85 -48.74 -29.12
C ASN A 229 27.17 -50.12 -29.00
N ARG A 230 26.70 -50.68 -30.12
CA ARG A 230 26.38 -52.12 -30.21
C ARG A 230 26.29 -52.65 -31.66
N LYS A 231 27.13 -52.15 -32.57
CA LYS A 231 27.14 -52.61 -33.98
C LYS A 231 28.53 -52.73 -34.62
N LYS A 232 29.56 -53.10 -33.84
CA LYS A 232 30.93 -53.32 -34.40
C LYS A 232 31.64 -54.62 -33.99
N ASN A 233 30.96 -55.57 -33.33
CA ASN A 233 31.60 -56.80 -32.85
C ASN A 233 30.99 -58.11 -33.40
N SER A 234 30.41 -58.10 -34.60
CA SER A 234 29.86 -59.32 -35.22
C SER A 234 30.42 -59.65 -36.60
N GLU A 235 31.59 -59.14 -36.97
CA GLU A 235 32.20 -59.39 -38.30
C GLU A 235 33.66 -59.89 -38.24
N SER A 236 34.14 -60.37 -37.08
CA SER A 236 35.53 -60.83 -36.93
C SER A 236 35.66 -62.25 -36.35
N ILE A 237 34.67 -63.12 -36.55
CA ILE A 237 34.77 -64.55 -36.23
C ILE A 237 34.30 -65.31 -37.47
N ASP A 238 35.14 -65.42 -38.51
CA ASP A 238 35.00 -66.42 -39.59
C ASP A 238 36.23 -66.51 -40.51
N LYS A 239 37.43 -66.27 -39.98
CA LYS A 239 38.70 -66.54 -40.71
C LYS A 239 39.80 -67.02 -39.77
N SER A 240 39.71 -68.27 -39.31
CA SER A 240 40.87 -69.08 -38.91
C SER A 240 40.45 -70.53 -38.65
N ASN A 241 41.18 -71.48 -39.26
CA ASN A 241 41.11 -72.95 -39.23
C ASN A 241 40.38 -73.50 -40.47
N ALA A 242 41.03 -74.01 -41.52
CA ALA A 242 42.22 -74.88 -41.60
C ALA A 242 42.09 -76.12 -40.72
#